data_AF-A0A9X7DHN6-F1
#
_entry.id   AF-A0A9X7DHN6-F1
#
_cell.length_a   1.000
_cell.length_b   1.000
_cell.length_c   1.000
_cell.angle_alpha   90.00
_cell.angle_beta   90.00
_cell.angle_gamma   90.00
#
_symmetry.space_group_name_H-M   'P 1'
#
loop_
_entity.id
_entity.type
_entity.pdbx_description
1 polymer ?
#
loop_
_entity_poly.entity_id
_entity_poly.type
_entity_poly.pdbx_seq_one_letter_code
_entity_poly.pdbx_strand_id
1 'polypeptide(L)'
;MLEFKYAGFWIRLCAYTIDFCIIILLGFILSPLLLSFFTNTNNTYNLLIDLIGIIYLMLLPATKLQGTIGKATVGIKVINKERWK
;
A
#
# COMPACT_ATOMS: atom_id res chain seq x y z
N MET A 1 6.50 -4.78 29.96
CA MET A 1 5.57 -3.83 29.34
C MET A 1 6.29 -3.25 28.12
N LEU A 2 5.90 -3.61 26.90
CA LEU A 2 6.54 -3.04 25.71
C LEU A 2 6.05 -1.59 25.57
N GLU A 3 6.92 -0.61 25.79
CA GLU A 3 6.60 0.80 25.54
C GLU A 3 6.53 1.04 24.03
N PHE A 4 5.32 1.29 23.53
CA PHE A 4 5.12 1.66 22.14
C PHE A 4 5.27 3.17 21.97
N LYS A 5 6.29 3.59 21.23
CA LYS A 5 6.48 4.99 20.85
C LYS A 5 5.68 5.29 19.58
N TYR A 6 4.91 6.38 19.59
CA TYR A 6 4.21 6.83 18.39
C TYR A 6 5.20 7.20 17.30
N ALA A 7 4.98 6.68 16.10
CA ALA A 7 5.71 7.09 14.91
C ALA A 7 5.41 8.54 14.57
N GLY A 8 6.45 9.35 14.42
CA GLY A 8 6.34 10.76 14.02
C GLY A 8 5.81 10.94 12.59
N PHE A 9 5.50 12.18 12.24
CA PHE A 9 4.97 12.54 10.92
C PHE A 9 5.88 12.09 9.77
N TRP A 10 7.19 12.40 9.84
CA TRP A 10 8.17 12.08 8.79
C TRP A 10 8.30 10.58 8.50
N ILE A 11 8.19 9.74 9.53
CA ILE A 11 8.23 8.29 9.39
C ILE A 11 7.02 7.78 8.60
N ARG A 12 5.84 8.38 8.84
CA ARG A 12 4.64 8.06 8.06
C ARG A 12 4.80 8.56 6.62
N LEU A 13 5.34 9.75 6.41
CA LEU A 13 5.60 10.29 5.07
C LEU A 13 6.51 9.35 4.27
N CYS A 14 7.64 8.91 4.84
CA CYS A 14 8.53 7.95 4.19
C CYS A 14 7.83 6.63 3.85
N ALA A 15 7.01 6.09 4.75
CA ALA A 15 6.25 4.88 4.49
C ALA A 15 5.29 5.06 3.30
N TYR A 16 4.59 6.19 3.21
CA TYR A 16 3.71 6.49 2.07
C TYR A 16 4.47 6.65 0.76
N THR A 17 5.65 7.27 0.78
CA THR A 17 6.51 7.38 -0.41
C THR A 17 6.93 6.00 -0.92
N ILE A 18 7.31 5.08 -0.02
CA ILE A 18 7.68 3.71 -0.38
C ILE A 18 6.48 2.96 -0.97
N ASP A 19 5.31 3.06 -0.32
CA ASP A 19 4.09 2.43 -0.83
C ASP A 19 3.70 2.95 -2.23
N PHE A 20 3.86 4.27 -2.47
CA PHE A 20 3.61 4.87 -3.77
C PHE A 20 4.58 4.37 -4.85
N CYS A 21 5.88 4.25 -4.52
CA CYS A 21 6.86 3.65 -5.43
C CYS A 21 6.51 2.20 -5.79
N ILE A 22 6.05 1.40 -4.83
CA ILE A 22 5.65 0.01 -5.07
C ILE A 22 4.44 -0.05 -6.00
N ILE A 23 3.42 0.79 -5.78
CA ILE A 23 2.22 0.82 -6.63
C ILE A 23 2.57 1.25 -8.06
N ILE A 24 3.41 2.27 -8.24
CA ILE A 24 3.88 2.70 -9.56
C ILE A 24 4.64 1.57 -10.26
N LEU A 25 5.56 0.92 -9.55
CA LEU A 25 6.36 -0.16 -10.12
C LEU A 25 5.48 -1.34 -10.54
N LEU A 26 4.53 -1.72 -9.69
CA LEU A 26 3.56 -2.78 -9.99
C LEU A 26 2.66 -2.40 -11.18
N GLY A 27 2.20 -1.15 -11.24
CA GLY A 27 1.41 -0.62 -12.36
C GLY A 27 2.19 -0.60 -13.67
N PHE A 28 3.47 -0.24 -13.64
CA PHE A 28 4.34 -0.26 -14.82
C PHE A 28 4.56 -1.68 -15.36
N ILE A 29 4.71 -2.67 -14.48
CA ILE A 29 4.88 -4.08 -14.86
C ILE A 29 3.57 -4.67 -15.41
N LEU A 30 2.43 -4.35 -14.79
CA LEU A 30 1.12 -4.86 -15.20
C LEU A 30 0.53 -4.14 -16.42
N SER A 31 0.94 -2.89 -16.67
CA SER A 31 0.47 -2.05 -17.78
C SER A 31 0.56 -2.73 -19.16
N PRO A 32 1.72 -3.25 -19.61
CA PRO A 32 1.81 -3.88 -20.93
C PRO A 32 1.01 -5.18 -21.03
N LEU A 33 0.90 -5.93 -19.91
CA LEU A 33 0.06 -7.12 -19.85
C LEU A 33 -1.42 -6.75 -20.02
N LEU A 34 -1.92 -5.75 -19.28
CA LEU A 34 -3.30 -5.29 -19.37
C LEU A 34 -3.62 -4.64 -20.73
N LEU A 35 -2.68 -3.89 -21.31
CA LEU A 35 -2.84 -3.28 -22.63
C LEU A 35 -3.12 -4.31 -23.74
N SER A 36 -2.53 -5.51 -23.64
CA SER A 36 -2.79 -6.60 -24.60
C SER A 36 -4.22 -7.16 -24.54
N PHE A 37 -4.90 -7.06 -23.39
CA PHE A 37 -6.29 -7.49 -23.23
C PHE A 37 -7.29 -6.37 -23.58
N PHE A 38 -6.90 -5.10 -23.41
CA PHE A 38 -7.75 -3.93 -23.61
C PHE A 38 -7.21 -3.09 -24.78
N THR A 39 -7.48 -3.53 -26.00
CA THR A 39 -6.87 -2.99 -27.23
C THR A 39 -7.35 -1.59 -27.66
N ASN A 40 -8.34 -0.98 -26.99
CA ASN A 40 -9.00 0.21 -27.55
C ASN A 40 -9.37 1.33 -26.57
N THR A 41 -8.95 1.29 -25.30
CA THR A 41 -9.41 2.31 -24.34
C THR A 41 -8.34 2.65 -23.31
N ASN A 42 -7.52 3.65 -23.64
CA ASN A 42 -6.53 4.25 -22.73
C ASN A 42 -7.11 4.59 -21.36
N ASN A 43 -8.39 4.99 -21.32
CA ASN A 43 -9.03 5.41 -20.08
C ASN A 43 -9.53 4.24 -19.20
N THR A 44 -9.87 3.07 -19.76
CA THR A 44 -10.49 1.99 -18.97
C THR A 44 -9.46 1.17 -18.20
N TYR A 45 -8.28 0.89 -18.77
CA TYR A 45 -7.25 0.13 -18.04
C TYR A 45 -6.59 0.98 -16.95
N ASN A 46 -6.48 2.30 -17.12
CA ASN A 46 -6.00 3.22 -16.07
C ASN A 46 -6.91 3.17 -14.83
N LEU A 47 -8.23 3.23 -15.02
CA LEU A 47 -9.20 3.09 -13.92
C LEU A 47 -9.09 1.73 -13.21
N LEU A 48 -8.81 0.65 -13.94
CA LEU A 48 -8.60 -0.68 -13.34
C LEU A 48 -7.32 -0.74 -12.48
N ILE A 49 -6.23 -0.14 -12.95
CA ILE A 49 -4.96 -0.06 -12.20
C ILE A 49 -5.15 0.76 -10.91
N ASP A 50 -5.86 1.88 -10.98
CA ASP A 50 -6.18 2.70 -9.81
C ASP A 50 -7.02 1.93 -8.79
N LEU A 51 -8.02 1.17 -9.26
CA LEU A 51 -8.86 0.33 -8.41
C LEU A 51 -8.04 -0.75 -7.68
N ILE A 52 -7.11 -1.39 -8.39
CA ILE A 52 -6.19 -2.39 -7.83
C ILE A 52 -5.27 -1.74 -6.79
N GLY A 53 -4.77 -0.53 -7.05
CA GLY A 53 -3.96 0.25 -6.10
C GLY A 53 -4.72 0.58 -4.80
N ILE A 54 -6.00 0.96 -4.91
CA ILE A 54 -6.88 1.20 -3.75
C ILE A 54 -7.08 -0.08 -2.95
N ILE A 55 -7.38 -1.19 -3.63
CA ILE A 55 -7.54 -2.50 -2.98
C ILE A 55 -6.25 -2.92 -2.26
N TYR A 56 -5.09 -2.72 -2.88
CA TYR A 56 -3.77 -2.98 -2.26
C TYR A 56 -3.59 -2.17 -0.97
N LEU A 57 -3.89 -0.87 -1.01
CA LEU A 57 -3.76 0.02 0.16
C LEU A 57 -4.75 -0.32 1.29
N MET A 58 -5.92 -0.87 0.98
CA MET A 58 -6.93 -1.28 1.97
C MET A 58 -6.67 -2.67 2.55
N LEU A 59 -6.26 -3.63 1.72
CA LEU A 59 -6.17 -5.04 2.11
C LEU A 59 -4.90 -5.36 2.91
N LEU A 60 -3.76 -4.78 2.54
CA LEU A 60 -2.48 -5.02 3.24
C LEU A 60 -2.49 -4.62 4.73
N PRO A 61 -2.97 -3.42 5.12
CA PRO A 61 -3.09 -3.08 6.54
C PRO A 61 -4.07 -3.97 7.30
N ALA A 62 -5.09 -4.52 6.62
CA ALA A 62 -6.06 -5.44 7.19
C ALA A 62 -5.51 -6.88 7.35
N THR A 63 -4.34 -7.15 6.79
CA THR A 63 -3.68 -8.46 6.88
C THR A 63 -2.88 -8.57 8.19
N LYS A 64 -2.41 -9.78 8.56
CA LYS A 64 -1.60 -10.07 9.76
C LYS A 64 -0.36 -9.15 9.94
N LEU A 65 0.09 -8.49 8.87
CA LEU A 65 1.18 -7.53 8.88
C LEU A 65 0.87 -6.27 9.73
N GLN A 66 -0.42 -5.93 9.93
CA GLN A 66 -0.86 -4.73 10.63
C GLN A 66 -0.20 -3.45 10.07
N GLY A 67 0.02 -3.42 8.76
CA GLY A 67 0.73 -2.36 8.04
C GLY A 67 0.89 -2.71 6.56
N THR A 68 1.12 -1.69 5.72
CA THR A 68 1.53 -1.88 4.33
C THR A 68 3.01 -2.26 4.24
N ILE A 69 3.48 -2.67 3.06
CA ILE A 69 4.90 -2.99 2.84
C ILE A 69 5.78 -1.77 3.17
N GLY A 70 5.37 -0.56 2.78
CA GLY A 70 6.05 0.69 3.16
C GLY A 70 6.07 0.93 4.67
N LYS A 71 5.00 0.63 5.39
CA LYS A 71 4.96 0.74 6.86
C LYS A 71 5.87 -0.30 7.53
N ALA A 72 5.89 -1.53 7.01
CA ALA A 72 6.73 -2.61 7.53
C ALA A 72 8.23 -2.33 7.32
N THR A 73 8.62 -1.77 6.18
CA THR A 73 10.02 -1.42 5.89
C THR A 73 10.56 -0.32 6.80
N VAL A 74 9.73 0.64 7.21
CA VAL A 74 10.11 1.68 8.18
C VAL A 74 9.87 1.22 9.64
N GLY A 75 9.46 -0.03 9.86
CA GLY A 75 9.32 -0.63 11.19
C GLY A 75 8.12 -0.12 11.99
N ILE A 76 7.10 0.42 11.33
CA ILE A 76 5.88 0.91 12.00
C ILE A 76 4.74 -0.08 11.87
N LYS A 77 4.00 -0.27 12.97
CA LYS A 77 2.91 -1.24 13.07
C LYS A 77 1.65 -0.61 13.65
N VAL A 78 0.50 -0.98 13.11
CA VAL A 78 -0.82 -0.60 13.63
C VAL A 78 -1.14 -1.51 14.82
N ILE A 79 -1.16 -0.94 16.01
CA ILE A 79 -1.53 -1.64 17.25
C ILE A 79 -2.94 -1.25 17.67
N ASN A 80 -3.73 -2.21 18.15
CA ASN A 80 -5.02 -1.92 18.78
C ASN A 80 -4.78 -1.69 20.28
N LYS A 81 -5.24 -0.53 20.77
CA LYS A 81 -5.13 -0.12 22.18
C LYS A 81 -5.97 -1.01 23.11
N GLU A 82 -7.02 -1.67 22.61
CA GLU A 82 -7.99 -2.41 23.42
C GLU A 82 -7.64 -3.90 23.61
N ARG A 83 -6.80 -4.48 22.75
CA ARG A 83 -6.46 -5.92 22.79
C ARG A 83 -5.49 -6.30 23.94
N TRP A 84 -5.09 -5.33 24.77
CA TRP A 84 -4.07 -5.48 25.81
C TRP A 84 -4.46 -4.76 27.10
N LYS A 85 -5.74 -4.81 27.49
CA LYS A 85 -6.14 -4.65 28.88
C LYS A 85 -6.05 -5.98 29.61
#